data_AF-A0A812QQ86-F1
#
_entry.id   AF-A0A812QQ86-F1
#
_cell.length_a   1.000
_cell.length_b   1.000
_cell.length_c   1.000
_cell.angle_alpha   90.00
_cell.angle_beta   90.00
_cell.angle_gamma   90.00
#
_symmetry.space_group_name_H-M   'P 1'
#
loop_
_entity.id
_entity.type
_entity.pdbx_description
1 polymer ?
#
loop_
_entity_poly.entity_id
_entity_poly.type
_entity_poly.pdbx_seq_one_letter_code
_entity_poly.pdbx_strand_id
1 'polypeptide(L)'
;MVSIFSTRLSRWEEEEPTSRGMVMPEALFRAGVALSLAWGWPLFAAALLLGFNGLLRRGEVLGLLRCELILTCDLLSCRQVAFVRVQCSKTSRFMLRQHAKIRMLSLFAFFPRSSQTNRLRLSLFACSPAVFRRRWDEVFSFLHVPTAEVNLGVTPKSLRGSRATWLYQETEDIERIQWGGRWQQRRTLEHYLQDVAGQLLLASLTKSQRLHVSELSAFAEPLLSTYIELVPSAHS
;
A
#
# COMPACT_ATOMS: atom_id res chain seq x y z
N MET A 1 -10.16 59.04 13.46
CA MET A 1 -9.76 58.17 14.58
C MET A 1 -10.60 56.90 14.47
N VAL A 2 -10.23 56.00 13.55
CA VAL A 2 -11.01 54.80 13.19
C VAL A 2 -10.32 53.59 13.80
N SER A 3 -11.12 52.80 14.51
CA SER A 3 -10.77 51.60 15.26
C SER A 3 -9.96 50.59 14.44
N ILE A 4 -8.73 50.30 14.89
CA ILE A 4 -7.89 49.21 14.39
C ILE A 4 -7.95 48.08 15.42
N PHE A 5 -9.03 47.30 15.50
CA PHE A 5 -9.04 46.04 16.25
C PHE A 5 -10.27 45.19 15.84
N SER A 6 -10.22 44.47 14.71
CA SER A 6 -11.02 43.22 14.56
C SER A 6 -10.71 42.32 13.34
N THR A 7 -9.71 42.59 12.49
CA THR A 7 -9.51 41.80 11.24
C THR A 7 -8.38 40.77 11.27
N ARG A 8 -7.94 40.27 12.43
CA ARG A 8 -6.84 39.28 12.51
C ARG A 8 -7.13 37.94 13.21
N LEU A 9 -8.37 37.68 13.62
CA LEU A 9 -8.71 36.42 14.32
C LEU A 9 -9.52 35.42 13.47
N SER A 10 -10.16 35.85 12.39
CA SER A 10 -11.01 34.99 11.54
C SER A 10 -10.26 34.24 10.42
N ARG A 11 -8.93 34.40 10.31
CA ARG A 11 -8.09 33.65 9.36
C ARG A 11 -7.37 32.44 9.96
N TRP A 12 -7.64 32.13 11.22
CA TRP A 12 -7.12 30.94 11.90
C TRP A 12 -8.02 29.70 11.74
N GLU A 13 -9.25 29.87 11.22
CA GLU A 13 -10.24 28.80 11.10
C GLU A 13 -10.48 28.35 9.64
N GLU A 14 -9.82 28.98 8.66
CA GLU A 14 -9.89 28.57 7.25
C GLU A 14 -8.64 27.77 6.84
N GLU A 15 -8.91 26.55 6.38
CA GLU A 15 -8.00 25.50 5.89
C GLU A 15 -7.61 24.41 6.90
N GLU A 16 -8.58 23.86 7.66
CA GLU A 16 -8.46 22.45 8.03
C GLU A 16 -8.40 21.61 6.74
N PRO A 17 -7.31 20.85 6.50
CA PRO A 17 -7.23 20.01 5.31
C PRO A 17 -8.30 18.93 5.38
N THR A 18 -9.13 18.89 4.34
CA THR A 18 -10.18 17.90 4.11
C THR A 18 -9.61 16.49 4.28
N SER A 19 -9.98 15.81 5.38
CA SER A 19 -9.57 14.46 5.81
C SER A 19 -8.17 14.00 5.34
N ARG A 20 -7.15 14.16 6.20
CA ARG A 20 -5.80 13.65 5.96
C ARG A 20 -5.82 12.12 5.97
N GLY A 21 -5.26 11.49 4.94
CA GLY A 21 -5.22 10.03 4.85
C GLY A 21 -4.13 9.46 5.74
N MET A 22 -4.50 8.67 6.75
CA MET A 22 -3.57 8.05 7.69
C MET A 22 -2.39 7.35 7.00
N VAL A 23 -1.18 7.57 7.50
CA VAL A 23 0.03 6.86 7.11
C VAL A 23 0.24 5.69 8.08
N MET A 24 0.49 4.50 7.55
CA MET A 24 0.72 3.29 8.33
C MET A 24 2.23 3.09 8.56
N PRO A 25 2.69 2.91 9.81
CA PRO A 25 4.08 2.54 10.09
C PRO A 25 4.48 1.22 9.48
N GLU A 26 5.76 1.08 9.13
CA GLU A 26 6.30 -0.13 8.49
C GLU A 26 6.08 -1.38 9.35
N ALA A 27 6.34 -1.29 10.67
CA ALA A 27 6.13 -2.41 11.57
C ALA A 27 4.67 -2.92 11.55
N LEU A 28 3.70 -1.99 11.49
CA LEU A 28 2.29 -2.33 11.42
C LEU A 28 1.93 -2.99 10.08
N PHE A 29 2.50 -2.50 8.98
CA PHE A 29 2.34 -3.11 7.66
C PHE A 29 2.91 -4.54 7.63
N ARG A 30 4.14 -4.74 8.13
CA ARG A 30 4.81 -6.04 8.19
C ARG A 30 4.04 -7.03 9.07
N ALA A 31 3.56 -6.59 10.23
CA ALA A 31 2.69 -7.39 11.09
C ALA A 31 1.41 -7.81 10.37
N GLY A 32 0.78 -6.90 9.60
CA GLY A 32 -0.39 -7.22 8.79
C GLY A 32 -0.13 -8.28 7.72
N VAL A 33 1.03 -8.23 7.05
CA VAL A 33 1.46 -9.26 6.08
C VAL A 33 1.69 -10.61 6.77
N ALA A 34 2.43 -10.62 7.89
CA ALA A 34 2.70 -11.81 8.68
C ALA A 34 1.39 -12.50 9.11
N LEU A 35 0.46 -11.73 9.68
CA LEU A 35 -0.82 -12.23 10.15
C LEU A 35 -1.69 -12.78 9.01
N SER A 36 -1.68 -12.09 7.86
CA SER A 36 -2.41 -12.54 6.67
C SER A 36 -1.90 -13.89 6.15
N LEU A 37 -0.59 -14.13 6.20
CA LEU A 37 0.00 -15.43 5.85
C LEU A 37 -0.35 -16.50 6.90
N ALA A 38 -0.21 -16.17 8.19
CA ALA A 38 -0.54 -17.08 9.29
C ALA A 38 -2.01 -17.51 9.30
N TRP A 39 -2.93 -16.64 8.90
CA TRP A 39 -4.36 -16.94 8.75
C TRP A 39 -4.73 -17.63 7.43
N GLY A 40 -3.74 -17.98 6.60
CA GLY A 40 -3.98 -18.68 5.34
C GLY A 40 -4.63 -17.81 4.27
N TRP A 41 -4.37 -16.49 4.26
CA TRP A 41 -4.86 -15.54 3.25
C TRP A 41 -3.74 -15.02 2.35
N PRO A 42 -3.04 -15.88 1.58
CA PRO A 42 -1.88 -15.49 0.80
C PRO A 42 -2.20 -14.46 -0.30
N LEU A 43 -3.36 -14.55 -0.95
CA LEU A 43 -3.77 -13.55 -1.95
C LEU A 43 -4.05 -12.18 -1.31
N PHE A 44 -4.51 -12.14 -0.07
CA PHE A 44 -4.67 -10.87 0.65
C PHE A 44 -3.30 -10.29 1.04
N ALA A 45 -2.38 -11.12 1.53
CA ALA A 45 -0.99 -10.73 1.77
C ALA A 45 -0.32 -10.18 0.48
N ALA A 46 -0.50 -10.87 -0.66
CA ALA A 46 -0.02 -10.42 -1.96
C ALA A 46 -0.62 -9.07 -2.36
N ALA A 47 -1.90 -8.84 -2.10
CA ALA A 47 -2.55 -7.56 -2.37
C ALA A 47 -1.99 -6.41 -1.49
N LEU A 48 -1.69 -6.68 -0.21
CA LEU A 48 -1.01 -5.73 0.66
C LEU A 48 0.38 -5.38 0.12
N LEU A 49 1.19 -6.40 -0.19
CA LEU A 49 2.55 -6.24 -0.71
C LEU A 49 2.57 -5.50 -2.05
N LEU A 50 1.68 -5.85 -2.97
CA LEU A 50 1.57 -5.24 -4.29
C LEU A 50 1.04 -3.80 -4.19
N GLY A 51 0.05 -3.56 -3.33
CA GLY A 51 -0.49 -2.23 -3.05
C GLY A 51 0.56 -1.28 -2.47
N PHE A 52 1.28 -1.75 -1.46
CA PHE A 52 2.35 -1.00 -0.79
C PHE A 52 3.52 -0.77 -1.75
N ASN A 53 4.20 -1.83 -2.22
CA ASN A 53 5.42 -1.69 -3.02
C ASN A 53 5.19 -1.06 -4.40
N GLY A 54 4.00 -1.20 -4.97
CA GLY A 54 3.63 -0.58 -6.25
C GLY A 54 3.03 0.82 -6.13
N LEU A 55 2.93 1.40 -4.92
CA LEU A 55 2.27 2.69 -4.67
C LEU A 55 0.85 2.74 -5.30
N LEU A 56 0.16 1.61 -5.32
CA LEU A 56 -1.12 1.46 -6.04
C LEU A 56 -2.27 2.00 -5.20
N ARG A 57 -3.26 2.58 -5.87
CA ARG A 57 -4.52 2.96 -5.22
C ARG A 57 -5.34 1.71 -4.91
N ARG A 58 -6.19 1.74 -3.88
CA ARG A 58 -7.07 0.61 -3.52
C ARG A 58 -7.85 0.02 -4.71
N GLY A 59 -8.36 0.87 -5.61
CA GLY A 59 -9.10 0.43 -6.79
C GLY A 59 -8.22 -0.20 -7.86
N GLU A 60 -6.96 0.22 -7.96
CA GLU A 60 -5.97 -0.37 -8.86
C GLU A 60 -5.54 -1.76 -8.38
N VAL A 61 -5.46 -1.98 -7.07
CA VAL A 61 -5.17 -3.30 -6.48
C VAL A 61 -6.35 -4.26 -6.71
N LEU A 62 -7.56 -3.87 -6.32
CA LEU A 62 -8.73 -4.74 -6.40
C LEU A 62 -9.21 -5.02 -7.83
N GLY A 63 -9.02 -4.04 -8.73
CA GLY A 63 -9.36 -4.18 -10.14
C GLY A 63 -8.29 -4.86 -10.97
N LEU A 64 -7.15 -5.25 -10.39
CA LEU A 64 -6.02 -5.76 -11.14
C LEU A 64 -6.35 -7.11 -11.80
N LEU A 65 -6.11 -7.19 -13.10
CA LEU A 65 -6.25 -8.42 -13.87
C LEU A 65 -4.90 -9.13 -14.00
N ARG A 66 -4.94 -10.45 -14.19
CA ARG A 66 -3.73 -11.27 -14.38
C ARG A 66 -2.90 -10.81 -15.57
N CYS A 67 -3.54 -10.44 -16.69
CA CYS A 67 -2.87 -9.96 -17.90
C CYS A 67 -2.26 -8.54 -17.77
N GLU A 68 -2.53 -7.83 -16.68
CA GLU A 68 -1.94 -6.52 -16.40
C GLU A 68 -0.68 -6.62 -15.54
N LEU A 69 -0.43 -7.78 -14.93
CA LEU A 69 0.77 -8.07 -14.16
C LEU A 69 1.82 -8.74 -15.05
N ILE A 70 2.85 -7.97 -15.40
CA ILE A 70 4.01 -8.41 -16.18
C ILE A 70 5.10 -8.82 -15.20
N LEU A 71 5.47 -10.10 -15.22
CA LEU A 71 6.50 -10.63 -14.34
C LEU A 71 7.87 -10.59 -15.02
N THR A 72 8.92 -10.73 -14.23
CA THR A 72 10.32 -10.77 -14.72
C THR A 72 10.55 -11.87 -15.72
N CYS A 73 9.88 -13.01 -15.56
CA CYS A 73 9.95 -14.11 -16.50
C CYS A 73 9.37 -13.79 -17.88
N ASP A 74 8.48 -12.81 -17.96
CA ASP A 74 7.88 -12.37 -19.23
C ASP A 74 8.78 -11.35 -19.93
N LEU A 75 9.73 -10.77 -19.20
CA LEU A 75 10.73 -9.86 -19.72
C LEU A 75 11.97 -10.71 -20.01
N LEU A 76 12.49 -10.68 -21.23
CA LEU A 76 13.77 -11.31 -21.59
C LEU A 76 14.94 -10.55 -20.92
N SER A 77 14.91 -10.40 -19.59
CA SER A 77 15.76 -9.54 -18.79
C SER A 77 16.12 -10.24 -17.49
N CYS A 78 17.39 -10.12 -17.09
CA CYS A 78 17.87 -10.59 -15.78
C CYS A 78 17.41 -9.68 -14.62
N ARG A 79 16.69 -8.59 -14.92
CA ARG A 79 16.27 -7.62 -13.90
C ARG A 79 15.10 -8.17 -13.10
N GLN A 80 15.24 -8.12 -11.78
CA GLN A 80 14.25 -8.57 -10.82
C GLN A 80 13.15 -7.50 -10.58
N VAL A 81 12.37 -7.20 -11.61
CA VAL A 81 11.32 -6.18 -11.61
C VAL A 81 9.99 -6.69 -12.17
N ALA A 82 8.91 -6.50 -11.44
CA ALA A 82 7.55 -6.67 -11.96
C ALA A 82 6.99 -5.32 -12.41
N PHE A 83 6.12 -5.34 -13.41
CA PHE A 83 5.35 -4.17 -13.82
C PHE A 83 3.86 -4.46 -13.73
N VAL A 84 3.12 -3.50 -13.19
CA VAL A 84 1.65 -3.49 -13.24
C VAL A 84 1.22 -2.43 -14.23
N ARG A 85 0.51 -2.84 -15.28
CA ARG A 85 -0.16 -1.92 -16.20
C ARG A 85 -1.44 -1.40 -15.54
N VAL A 86 -1.58 -0.09 -15.42
CA VAL A 86 -2.79 0.54 -14.89
C VAL A 86 -3.65 1.04 -16.04
N GLN A 87 -4.78 0.35 -16.31
CA GLN A 87 -5.68 0.69 -17.41
C GLN A 87 -6.54 1.93 -17.13
N CYS A 88 -7.00 2.13 -15.90
CA CYS A 88 -7.91 3.22 -15.56
C CYS A 88 -7.54 3.87 -14.22
N SER A 89 -6.54 4.76 -14.24
CA SER A 89 -6.37 5.70 -13.12
C SER A 89 -7.40 6.83 -13.26
N LYS A 90 -7.76 7.50 -12.15
CA LYS A 90 -8.58 8.74 -12.16
C LYS A 90 -8.04 9.83 -13.11
N THR A 91 -6.82 9.66 -13.62
CA THR A 91 -6.11 10.54 -14.56
C THR A 91 -6.03 9.98 -15.99
N SER A 92 -6.84 8.98 -16.39
CA SER A 92 -6.78 8.40 -17.75
C SER A 92 -7.05 9.41 -18.87
N ARG A 93 -7.69 10.55 -18.53
CA ARG A 93 -7.83 11.72 -19.41
C ARG A 93 -6.51 12.36 -19.86
N PHE A 94 -5.40 12.16 -19.13
CA PHE A 94 -4.13 12.86 -19.38
C PHE A 94 -2.96 11.95 -19.74
N MET A 95 -3.04 10.65 -19.44
CA MET A 95 -1.95 9.71 -19.75
C MET A 95 -2.51 8.32 -20.08
N LEU A 96 -2.38 7.92 -21.35
CA LEU A 96 -3.01 6.72 -21.91
C LEU A 96 -2.51 5.40 -21.31
N ARG A 97 -1.28 5.37 -20.75
CA ARG A 97 -0.66 4.17 -20.18
C ARG A 97 0.20 4.54 -18.99
N GLN A 98 -0.24 4.18 -17.78
CA GLN A 98 0.58 4.27 -16.57
C GLN A 98 1.04 2.87 -16.17
N HIS A 99 2.24 2.78 -15.61
CA HIS A 99 2.76 1.53 -15.03
C HIS A 99 3.24 1.77 -13.60
N ALA A 100 3.13 0.75 -12.75
CA ALA A 100 3.84 0.70 -11.48
C ALA A 100 4.99 -0.29 -11.61
N LYS A 101 6.19 0.13 -11.21
CA LYS A 101 7.38 -0.72 -11.16
C LYS A 101 7.54 -1.25 -9.74
N ILE A 102 7.64 -2.57 -9.60
CA ILE A 102 7.76 -3.25 -8.31
C ILE A 102 9.07 -4.03 -8.28
N ARG A 103 9.86 -3.87 -7.21
CA ARG A 103 11.20 -4.48 -7.06
C ARG A 103 11.25 -5.54 -5.95
N MET A 104 10.17 -6.30 -5.77
CA MET A 104 10.07 -7.30 -4.70
C MET A 104 9.94 -8.69 -5.30
N LEU A 105 10.98 -9.51 -5.14
CA LEU A 105 11.04 -10.87 -5.68
C LEU A 105 9.97 -11.80 -5.09
N SER A 106 9.70 -11.67 -3.79
CA SER A 106 8.76 -12.54 -3.08
C SER A 106 7.34 -12.46 -3.64
N LEU A 107 6.98 -11.37 -4.33
CA LEU A 107 5.70 -11.26 -5.03
C LEU A 107 5.52 -12.30 -6.15
N PHE A 108 6.61 -12.80 -6.75
CA PHE A 108 6.53 -13.80 -7.81
C PHE A 108 6.01 -15.15 -7.31
N ALA A 109 6.22 -15.50 -6.04
CA ALA A 109 5.74 -16.78 -5.51
C ALA A 109 4.22 -16.83 -5.34
N PHE A 110 3.56 -15.69 -5.16
CA PHE A 110 2.11 -15.63 -5.08
C PHE A 110 1.41 -15.84 -6.42
N PHE A 111 2.12 -15.65 -7.53
CA PHE A 111 1.56 -15.68 -8.88
C PHE A 111 2.41 -16.60 -9.75
N PRO A 112 2.03 -17.88 -9.90
CA PRO A 112 2.84 -18.84 -10.64
C PRO A 112 3.14 -18.36 -12.06
N ARG A 113 4.33 -18.78 -12.55
CA ARG A 113 4.72 -18.63 -13.96
C ARG A 113 3.63 -19.24 -14.82
N SER A 114 3.27 -18.51 -15.85
CA SER A 114 2.09 -18.75 -16.65
C SER A 114 2.55 -18.97 -18.08
N SER A 115 2.55 -20.21 -18.60
CA SER A 115 2.86 -20.44 -20.02
C SER A 115 1.72 -20.02 -20.96
N GLN A 116 0.47 -19.88 -20.45
CA GLN A 116 -0.70 -19.48 -21.26
C GLN A 116 -1.61 -18.40 -20.61
N THR A 117 -1.59 -18.27 -19.29
CA THR A 117 -2.44 -17.39 -18.45
C THR A 117 -2.19 -15.88 -18.60
N ASN A 118 -1.13 -15.44 -19.29
CA ASN A 118 -0.78 -14.01 -19.45
C ASN A 118 -1.79 -13.26 -20.35
N ARG A 119 -2.68 -13.99 -21.04
CA ARG A 119 -3.77 -13.45 -21.85
C ARG A 119 -5.12 -13.41 -21.13
N LEU A 120 -5.24 -13.97 -19.94
CA LEU A 120 -6.53 -14.09 -19.26
C LEU A 120 -6.91 -12.78 -18.56
N ARG A 121 -8.08 -12.24 -18.91
CA ARG A 121 -8.74 -11.12 -18.21
C ARG A 121 -9.42 -11.58 -16.92
N LEU A 122 -8.72 -12.39 -16.12
CA LEU A 122 -9.21 -12.85 -14.83
C LEU A 122 -8.74 -11.88 -13.74
N SER A 123 -9.59 -11.65 -12.74
CA SER A 123 -9.19 -10.91 -11.54
C SER A 123 -8.04 -11.61 -10.85
N LEU A 124 -6.98 -10.86 -10.53
CA LEU A 124 -5.78 -11.41 -9.91
C LEU A 124 -6.04 -11.93 -8.49
N PHE A 125 -6.92 -11.25 -7.75
CA PHE A 125 -7.21 -11.57 -6.35
C PHE A 125 -8.55 -12.27 -6.15
N ALA A 126 -9.40 -12.33 -7.19
CA ALA A 126 -10.73 -12.96 -7.17
C ALA A 126 -11.58 -12.61 -5.93
N CYS A 127 -11.43 -11.39 -5.42
CA CYS A 127 -11.97 -10.95 -4.14
C CYS A 127 -12.81 -9.68 -4.33
N SER A 128 -14.02 -9.68 -3.79
CA SER A 128 -14.85 -8.46 -3.82
C SER A 128 -14.27 -7.38 -2.90
N PRO A 129 -14.57 -6.08 -3.14
CA PRO A 129 -14.14 -5.01 -2.26
C PRO A 129 -14.61 -5.18 -0.80
N ALA A 130 -15.79 -5.79 -0.60
CA ALA A 130 -16.34 -6.06 0.72
C ALA A 130 -15.53 -7.14 1.47
N VAL A 131 -15.18 -8.24 0.80
CA VAL A 131 -14.36 -9.31 1.40
C VAL A 131 -12.95 -8.78 1.71
N PHE A 132 -12.36 -8.01 0.81
CA PHE A 132 -11.06 -7.38 1.06
C PHE A 132 -11.12 -6.46 2.26
N ARG A 133 -12.18 -5.64 2.36
CA ARG A 133 -12.36 -4.72 3.47
C ARG A 133 -12.56 -5.46 4.80
N ARG A 134 -13.33 -6.55 4.80
CA ARG A 134 -13.51 -7.40 5.99
C ARG A 134 -12.19 -7.98 6.47
N ARG A 135 -11.38 -8.57 5.58
CA ARG A 135 -10.05 -9.11 5.94
C ARG A 135 -9.12 -8.03 6.47
N TRP A 136 -9.15 -6.84 5.86
CA TRP A 136 -8.44 -5.67 6.37
C TRP A 136 -8.86 -5.33 7.80
N ASP A 137 -10.17 -5.26 8.05
CA ASP A 137 -10.71 -4.92 9.36
C ASP A 137 -10.33 -5.96 10.41
N GLU A 138 -10.42 -7.25 10.07
CA GLU A 138 -10.01 -8.35 10.95
C GLU A 138 -8.50 -8.27 11.30
N VAL A 139 -7.63 -8.08 10.30
CA VAL A 139 -6.18 -7.98 10.50
C VAL A 139 -5.80 -6.80 11.39
N PHE A 140 -6.24 -5.58 11.05
CA PHE A 140 -5.77 -4.39 11.77
C PHE A 140 -6.47 -4.18 13.11
N SER A 141 -7.70 -4.69 13.28
CA SER A 141 -8.35 -4.72 14.60
C SER A 141 -7.65 -5.69 15.55
N PHE A 142 -7.17 -6.84 15.05
CA PHE A 142 -6.34 -7.76 15.83
C PHE A 142 -5.02 -7.11 16.30
N LEU A 143 -4.48 -6.19 15.49
CA LEU A 143 -3.31 -5.38 15.82
C LEU A 143 -3.64 -4.14 16.68
N HIS A 144 -4.88 -4.06 17.18
CA HIS A 144 -5.38 -2.98 18.06
C HIS A 144 -5.44 -1.59 17.41
N VAL A 145 -5.50 -1.54 16.08
CA VAL A 145 -5.52 -0.28 15.33
C VAL A 145 -6.93 -0.02 14.79
N PRO A 146 -7.48 1.20 14.96
CA PRO A 146 -8.74 1.55 14.33
C PRO A 146 -8.64 1.39 12.81
N THR A 147 -9.70 0.94 12.16
CA THR A 147 -9.67 0.71 10.70
C THR A 147 -10.54 1.67 9.91
N ALA A 148 -11.23 2.60 10.56
CA ALA A 148 -12.13 3.57 9.94
C ALA A 148 -11.54 4.99 9.97
N GLU A 149 -11.75 5.77 8.90
CA GLU A 149 -11.20 7.14 8.78
C GLU A 149 -11.73 8.07 9.88
N VAL A 150 -12.99 7.89 10.29
CA VAL A 150 -13.62 8.65 11.40
C VAL A 150 -12.88 8.50 12.73
N ASN A 151 -12.20 7.36 12.94
CA ASN A 151 -11.45 7.07 14.15
C ASN A 151 -9.93 7.22 13.92
N LEU A 152 -9.52 8.01 12.91
CA LEU A 152 -8.12 8.15 12.49
C LEU A 152 -7.44 6.79 12.25
N GLY A 153 -8.22 5.86 11.71
CA GLY A 153 -7.80 4.49 11.48
C GLY A 153 -7.08 4.26 10.16
N VAL A 154 -6.39 3.13 10.08
CA VAL A 154 -5.76 2.66 8.84
C VAL A 154 -6.81 2.06 7.91
N THR A 155 -6.92 2.58 6.70
CA THR A 155 -7.79 2.02 5.65
C THR A 155 -6.97 1.55 4.46
N PRO A 156 -7.51 0.76 3.52
CA PRO A 156 -6.77 0.38 2.31
C PRO A 156 -6.19 1.56 1.51
N LYS A 157 -6.70 2.79 1.70
CA LYS A 157 -6.14 4.00 1.08
C LYS A 157 -4.75 4.36 1.64
N SER A 158 -4.46 3.98 2.88
CA SER A 158 -3.21 4.30 3.58
C SER A 158 -1.98 3.70 2.89
N LEU A 159 -2.06 2.47 2.34
CA LEU A 159 -0.94 1.76 1.70
C LEU A 159 -0.06 2.63 0.80
N ARG A 160 -0.70 3.42 -0.07
CA ARG A 160 0.00 4.27 -1.04
C ARG A 160 0.75 5.43 -0.38
N GLY A 161 0.12 6.10 0.59
CA GLY A 161 0.76 7.17 1.37
C GLY A 161 1.88 6.64 2.26
N SER A 162 1.65 5.47 2.87
CA SER A 162 2.63 4.78 3.71
C SER A 162 3.90 4.43 2.97
N ARG A 163 3.80 3.83 1.77
CA ARG A 163 5.01 3.53 0.98
C ARG A 163 5.73 4.79 0.53
N ALA A 164 5.02 5.85 0.18
CA ALA A 164 5.66 7.12 -0.19
C ALA A 164 6.47 7.70 0.96
N THR A 165 5.89 7.70 2.17
CA THR A 165 6.56 8.17 3.39
C THR A 165 7.78 7.32 3.72
N TRP A 166 7.67 5.99 3.59
CA TRP A 166 8.80 5.08 3.78
C TRP A 166 9.93 5.34 2.78
N LEU A 167 9.60 5.48 1.48
CA LEU A 167 10.60 5.80 0.46
C LEU A 167 11.27 7.16 0.69
N TYR A 168 10.52 8.13 1.21
CA TYR A 168 11.06 9.45 1.54
C TYR A 168 12.07 9.36 2.67
N GLN A 169 11.76 8.61 3.74
CA GLN A 169 12.71 8.35 4.84
C GLN A 169 13.99 7.65 4.37
N GLU A 170 13.89 6.78 3.36
CA GLU A 170 15.03 6.03 2.83
C GLU A 170 15.88 6.82 1.82
N THR A 171 15.27 7.68 1.01
CA THR A 171 15.92 8.24 -0.18
C THR A 171 15.87 9.75 -0.31
N GLU A 172 14.93 10.41 0.37
CA GLU A 172 14.63 11.85 0.25
C GLU A 172 14.37 12.34 -1.20
N ASP A 173 14.26 11.42 -2.16
CA ASP A 173 14.09 11.69 -3.59
C ASP A 173 12.60 11.83 -3.94
N ILE A 174 12.09 13.04 -3.71
CA ILE A 174 10.69 13.39 -3.93
C ILE A 174 10.26 13.15 -5.39
N GLU A 175 11.13 13.44 -6.36
CA GLU A 175 10.80 13.31 -7.79
C GLU A 175 10.59 11.85 -8.17
N ARG A 176 11.48 10.97 -7.71
CA ARG A 176 11.35 9.52 -7.94
C ARG A 176 10.11 8.95 -7.27
N ILE A 177 9.77 9.40 -6.06
CA ILE A 177 8.55 8.99 -5.35
C ILE A 177 7.31 9.50 -6.09
N GLN A 178 7.32 10.76 -6.52
CA GLN A 178 6.24 11.37 -7.30
C GLN A 178 6.00 10.59 -8.60
N TRP A 179 7.07 10.28 -9.33
CA TRP A 179 7.03 9.48 -10.55
C TRP A 179 6.50 8.07 -10.30
N GLY A 180 7.09 7.34 -9.34
CA GLY A 180 6.70 5.96 -9.02
C GLY A 180 5.25 5.86 -8.55
N GLY A 181 4.79 6.83 -7.78
CA GLY A 181 3.40 6.91 -7.37
C GLY A 181 2.48 7.43 -8.45
N ARG A 182 2.95 8.14 -9.47
CA ARG A 182 2.11 8.78 -10.50
C ARG A 182 1.22 9.88 -9.90
N TRP A 183 1.82 10.71 -9.04
CA TRP A 183 1.19 11.95 -8.58
C TRP A 183 1.39 13.05 -9.62
N GLN A 184 0.29 13.58 -10.14
CA GLN A 184 0.33 14.66 -11.14
C GLN A 184 0.83 15.97 -10.52
N GLN A 185 0.36 16.27 -9.32
CA GLN A 185 0.74 17.46 -8.57
C GLN A 185 1.58 17.06 -7.38
N ARG A 186 2.75 17.70 -7.24
CA ARG A 186 3.68 17.51 -6.13
C ARG A 186 3.04 17.80 -4.77
N ARG A 187 2.18 18.83 -4.71
CA ARG A 187 1.40 19.20 -3.50
C ARG A 187 0.63 18.02 -2.92
N THR A 188 0.07 17.14 -3.75
CA THR A 188 -0.66 15.95 -3.28
C THR A 188 0.25 14.92 -2.62
N LEU A 189 1.50 14.79 -3.09
CA LEU A 189 2.50 13.92 -2.47
C LEU A 189 2.96 14.51 -1.13
N GLU A 190 3.22 15.83 -1.09
CA GLU A 190 3.67 16.53 0.11
C GLU A 190 2.71 16.35 1.29
N HIS A 191 1.40 16.24 1.04
CA HIS A 191 0.43 15.91 2.09
C HIS A 191 0.69 14.58 2.80
N TYR A 192 1.28 13.59 2.12
CA TYR A 192 1.67 12.33 2.76
C TYR A 192 3.01 12.46 3.48
N LEU A 193 3.98 13.17 2.89
CA LEU A 193 5.35 13.24 3.40
C LEU A 193 5.48 14.12 4.65
N GLN A 194 4.67 15.18 4.72
CA GLN A 194 4.63 16.08 5.87
C GLN A 194 3.78 15.52 7.02
N ASP A 195 3.12 14.38 6.82
CA ASP A 195 2.21 13.83 7.81
C ASP A 195 2.96 12.98 8.86
N VAL A 196 3.03 13.50 10.08
CA VAL A 196 3.57 12.78 11.25
C VAL A 196 2.55 11.76 11.79
N ALA A 197 1.29 11.75 11.30
CA ALA A 197 0.20 10.95 11.86
C ALA A 197 0.50 9.45 11.95
N GLY A 198 1.32 8.90 11.06
CA GLY A 198 1.73 7.50 11.18
C GLY A 198 2.52 7.20 12.46
N GLN A 199 3.38 8.12 12.90
CA GLN A 199 4.09 7.96 14.17
C GLN A 199 3.15 8.08 15.37
N LEU A 200 2.10 8.92 15.26
CA LEU A 200 1.08 9.07 16.30
C LEU A 200 0.23 7.80 16.47
N LEU A 201 0.03 7.02 15.40
CA LEU A 201 -0.76 5.79 15.43
C LEU A 201 -0.18 4.72 16.37
N LEU A 202 1.14 4.49 16.33
CA LEU A 202 1.77 3.55 17.27
C LEU A 202 1.92 4.16 18.67
N ALA A 203 2.06 5.49 18.76
CA ALA A 203 2.15 6.18 20.05
C ALA A 203 0.87 6.07 20.88
N SER A 204 -0.31 5.98 20.24
CA SER A 204 -1.59 5.80 20.91
C SER A 204 -1.82 4.37 21.44
N LEU A 205 -1.06 3.38 20.97
CA LEU A 205 -1.12 2.01 21.49
C LEU A 205 -0.42 1.90 22.84
N THR A 206 -0.88 0.98 23.70
CA THR A 206 -0.18 0.62 24.93
C THR A 206 1.17 -0.06 24.65
N LYS A 207 2.05 -0.10 25.65
CA LYS A 207 3.36 -0.79 25.53
C LYS A 207 3.20 -2.26 25.10
N SER A 208 2.22 -2.97 25.67
CA SER A 208 1.95 -4.38 25.33
C SER A 208 1.49 -4.53 23.88
N GLN A 209 0.63 -3.64 23.39
CA GLN A 209 0.13 -3.67 22.01
C GLN A 209 1.24 -3.34 21.00
N ARG A 210 2.13 -2.39 21.33
CA ARG A 210 3.31 -2.12 20.50
C ARG A 210 4.25 -3.32 20.42
N LEU A 211 4.47 -4.02 21.53
CA LEU A 211 5.26 -5.25 21.55
C LEU A 211 4.62 -6.32 20.66
N HIS A 212 3.30 -6.53 20.79
CA HIS A 212 2.56 -7.46 19.95
C HIS A 212 2.72 -7.17 18.44
N VAL A 213 2.58 -5.90 18.03
CA VAL A 213 2.84 -5.48 16.63
C VAL A 213 4.30 -5.74 16.23
N SER A 214 5.25 -5.42 17.11
CA SER A 214 6.69 -5.61 16.84
C SER A 214 7.05 -7.10 16.67
N GLU A 215 6.51 -7.97 17.51
CA GLU A 215 6.73 -9.42 17.45
C GLU A 215 6.19 -9.98 16.14
N LEU A 216 4.94 -9.69 15.78
CA LEU A 216 4.35 -10.14 14.51
C LEU A 216 5.08 -9.57 13.29
N SER A 217 5.53 -8.31 13.36
CA SER A 217 6.34 -7.68 12.31
C SER A 217 7.63 -8.46 12.03
N ALA A 218 8.28 -9.01 13.06
CA ALA A 218 9.49 -9.79 12.91
C ALA A 218 9.26 -11.10 12.13
N PHE A 219 8.05 -11.66 12.17
CA PHE A 219 7.69 -12.88 11.44
C PHE A 219 7.33 -12.66 9.96
N ALA A 220 7.24 -11.42 9.48
CA ALA A 220 6.84 -11.13 8.10
C ALA A 220 7.78 -11.77 7.07
N GLU A 221 9.09 -11.62 7.22
CA GLU A 221 10.08 -12.19 6.29
C GLU A 221 10.18 -13.72 6.42
N PRO A 222 10.30 -14.33 7.62
CA PRO A 222 10.29 -15.79 7.76
C PRO A 222 9.04 -16.46 7.17
N LEU A 223 7.85 -15.89 7.39
CA LEU A 223 6.61 -16.43 6.83
C LEU A 223 6.55 -16.28 5.32
N LEU A 224 7.07 -15.18 4.76
CA LEU A 224 7.20 -15.01 3.32
C LEU A 224 8.15 -16.05 2.72
N SER A 225 9.32 -16.26 3.30
CA SER A 225 10.27 -17.29 2.84
C SER A 225 9.66 -18.69 2.89
N THR A 226 9.02 -19.03 4.02
CA THR A 226 8.33 -20.33 4.17
C THR A 226 7.24 -20.50 3.12
N TYR A 227 6.44 -19.46 2.86
CA TYR A 227 5.41 -19.51 1.83
C TYR A 227 6.01 -19.73 0.43
N ILE A 228 7.12 -19.05 0.11
CA ILE A 228 7.81 -19.19 -1.18
C ILE A 228 8.34 -20.61 -1.38
N GLU A 229 8.90 -21.22 -0.33
CA GLU A 229 9.44 -22.59 -0.36
C GLU A 229 8.32 -23.64 -0.52
N LEU A 230 7.17 -23.42 0.13
CA LEU A 230 6.03 -24.34 0.07
C LEU A 230 5.24 -24.26 -1.24
N VAL A 231 5.25 -23.12 -1.93
CA VAL A 231 4.62 -23.01 -3.25
C VAL A 231 5.49 -23.82 -4.22
N PRO A 232 4.95 -24.89 -4.84
CA PRO A 232 5.71 -25.66 -5.80
C PRO A 232 6.22 -24.71 -6.87
N SER A 233 7.54 -24.68 -7.04
CA SER A 233 8.14 -24.07 -8.20
C SER A 233 7.47 -24.72 -9.40
N ALA A 234 6.60 -23.98 -10.11
CA ALA A 234 6.11 -24.39 -11.41
C ALA A 234 7.35 -24.39 -12.33
N HIS A 235 8.11 -25.47 -12.25
CA HIS A 235 9.33 -25.76 -12.97
C HIS A 235 9.06 -27.03 -13.75
N SER A 236 8.38 -26.84 -14.88
CA SER A 236 8.40 -27.67 -16.08
C SER A 236 7.88 -26.80 -17.22
#